data_AF-A0AAE9DXN4-F1
#
_entry.id   AF-A0AAE9DXN4-F1
#
_cell.length_a   1.000
_cell.length_b   1.000
_cell.length_c   1.000
_cell.angle_alpha   90.00
_cell.angle_beta   90.00
_cell.angle_gamma   90.00
#
_symmetry.space_group_name_H-M   'P 1'
#
loop_
_entity.id
_entity.type
_entity.pdbx_description
1 polymer ?
#
loop_
_entity_poly.entity_id
_entity_poly.type
_entity_poly.pdbx_seq_one_letter_code
_entity_poly.pdbx_strand_id
1 'polypeptide(L)'
;MATEMPLFGWVPEEKAPGMCQPKETFFWTDKHTKGTAGFGWAAGQPDGVLSYTLGAQSCVHQFVFPSGTTHPRWPGIMHGQLDDQYCQEGRINPNRKMYACGKLAT
;
A
#
# COMPACT_ATOMS: atom_id res chain seq x y z
N MET A 1 -1.40 -9.21 -10.71
CA MET A 1 -0.06 -9.36 -10.11
C MET A 1 0.14 -8.10 -9.27
N ALA A 2 0.28 -8.21 -7.95
CA ALA A 2 0.46 -7.00 -7.14
C ALA A 2 1.90 -6.51 -7.29
N THR A 3 2.05 -5.23 -7.62
CA THR A 3 3.33 -4.54 -7.57
C THR A 3 3.37 -3.94 -6.18
N GLU A 4 4.23 -4.50 -5.31
CA GLU A 4 4.78 -3.67 -4.26
C GLU A 4 5.34 -2.43 -4.95
N MET A 5 5.14 -1.29 -4.37
CA MET A 5 5.99 -0.17 -4.75
C MET A 5 6.97 -0.02 -3.60
N PRO A 6 8.12 0.64 -3.78
CA PRO A 6 9.08 0.84 -2.71
C PRO A 6 8.52 1.91 -1.76
N LEU A 7 7.32 1.73 -1.23
CA LEU A 7 6.50 2.85 -0.82
C LEU A 7 5.78 2.49 0.48
N PHE A 8 6.03 3.36 1.46
CA PHE A 8 5.24 3.58 2.66
C PHE A 8 5.46 2.59 3.80
N GLY A 9 6.33 2.96 4.74
CA GLY A 9 6.33 2.40 6.09
C GLY A 9 5.54 3.31 7.03
N TRP A 10 5.29 2.84 8.25
CA TRP A 10 4.75 3.62 9.38
C TRP A 10 5.90 4.09 10.29
N VAL A 11 5.77 5.28 10.92
CA VAL A 11 6.64 5.68 12.04
C VAL A 11 5.91 5.31 13.33
N PRO A 12 6.53 4.59 14.27
CA PRO A 12 5.90 4.26 15.55
C PRO A 12 5.95 5.49 16.47
N GLU A 13 5.08 6.47 16.26
CA GLU A 13 4.82 7.49 17.27
C GLU A 13 3.36 7.33 17.72
N GLU A 14 3.21 6.72 18.90
CA GLU A 14 2.01 6.61 19.74
C GLU A 14 0.66 6.90 19.06
N LYS A 15 -0.02 5.89 18.52
CA LYS A 15 -1.49 5.95 18.42
C LYS A 15 -2.14 4.58 18.30
N ALA A 16 -3.26 4.44 19.01
CA ALA A 16 -3.94 3.17 19.23
C ALA A 16 -4.34 2.46 17.91
N PRO A 17 -4.15 1.14 17.82
CA PRO A 17 -4.61 0.35 16.69
C PRO A 17 -6.15 0.40 16.59
N GLY A 18 -6.68 0.67 15.40
CA GLY A 18 -8.14 0.72 15.14
C GLY A 18 -8.76 2.11 14.95
N MET A 19 -7.96 3.17 14.87
CA MET A 19 -8.43 4.49 14.39
C MET A 19 -8.03 4.70 12.93
N CYS A 20 -8.99 4.98 12.05
CA CYS A 20 -8.76 5.38 10.66
C CYS A 20 -7.83 6.60 10.63
N GLN A 21 -6.55 6.40 10.33
CA GLN A 21 -5.63 7.51 10.19
C GLN A 21 -5.88 8.23 8.85
N PRO A 22 -5.60 9.55 8.77
CA PRO A 22 -5.63 10.26 7.51
C PRO A 22 -4.72 9.57 6.47
N LYS A 23 -5.13 9.58 5.19
CA LYS A 23 -4.37 8.94 4.10
C LYS A 23 -2.97 9.52 3.94
N GLU A 24 -2.80 10.75 4.42
CA GLU A 24 -1.60 11.57 4.38
C GLU A 24 -0.54 11.12 5.41
N THR A 25 -0.84 10.14 6.26
CA THR A 25 0.09 9.61 7.27
C THR A 25 1.15 8.68 6.70
N PHE A 26 0.94 8.14 5.49
CA PHE A 26 1.93 7.33 4.79
C PHE A 26 3.05 8.21 4.20
N PHE A 27 4.33 7.85 4.45
CA PHE A 27 5.51 8.52 3.87
C PHE A 27 6.38 7.66 2.94
N TRP A 28 6.95 8.26 1.88
CA TRP A 28 7.85 7.57 0.97
C TRP A 28 9.14 7.10 1.69
N THR A 29 9.58 5.86 1.46
CA THR A 29 10.75 5.28 2.15
C THR A 29 12.09 5.72 1.56
N ASP A 30 12.08 6.26 0.34
CA ASP A 30 13.27 6.70 -0.37
C ASP A 30 13.79 8.09 0.03
N LYS A 31 13.07 8.79 0.93
CA LYS A 31 13.37 10.16 1.43
C LYS A 31 13.41 11.28 0.37
N HIS A 32 13.12 10.97 -0.88
CA HIS A 32 13.28 11.90 -1.99
C HIS A 32 11.98 12.16 -2.74
N THR A 33 11.15 11.14 -2.90
CA THR A 33 9.84 11.28 -3.53
C THR A 33 8.95 12.16 -2.64
N LYS A 34 8.15 13.03 -3.27
CA LYS A 34 7.22 13.96 -2.61
C LYS A 34 5.88 13.98 -3.33
N GLY A 35 4.81 14.18 -2.56
CA GLY A 35 3.44 14.20 -3.08
C GLY A 35 2.95 12.81 -3.51
N THR A 36 1.69 12.71 -3.91
CA THR A 36 1.02 11.46 -4.30
C THR A 36 0.26 11.59 -5.63
N ALA A 37 0.61 12.60 -6.42
CA ALA A 37 -0.03 12.87 -7.70
C ALA A 37 0.06 11.64 -8.62
N GLY A 38 -1.07 11.26 -9.22
CA GLY A 38 -1.17 10.06 -10.06
C GLY A 38 -1.49 8.76 -9.30
N PHE A 39 -1.52 8.80 -7.96
CA PHE A 39 -1.97 7.67 -7.14
C PHE A 39 -3.35 7.95 -6.54
N GLY A 40 -4.20 6.92 -6.54
CA GLY A 40 -5.54 6.97 -5.95
C GLY A 40 -5.81 5.73 -5.12
N TRP A 41 -6.38 5.91 -3.95
CA TRP A 41 -6.80 4.79 -3.10
C TRP A 41 -8.03 4.09 -3.65
N ALA A 42 -8.12 2.78 -3.43
CA ALA A 42 -9.37 2.05 -3.60
C ALA A 42 -10.45 2.59 -2.67
N ALA A 43 -11.72 2.35 -3.01
CA ALA A 43 -12.83 2.76 -2.17
C ALA A 43 -12.72 2.07 -0.80
N GLY A 44 -12.83 2.85 0.28
CA GLY A 44 -12.68 2.35 1.65
C GLY A 44 -11.24 2.32 2.17
N GLN A 45 -10.23 2.50 1.31
CA GLN A 45 -8.83 2.41 1.69
C GLN A 45 -8.18 3.79 1.94
N PRO A 46 -7.17 3.91 2.83
CA PRO A 46 -6.67 2.86 3.71
C PRO A 46 -7.60 2.57 4.89
N ASP A 47 -7.71 1.31 5.30
CA ASP A 47 -8.61 0.86 6.38
C ASP A 47 -7.90 0.31 7.62
N GLY A 48 -6.59 0.00 7.53
CA GLY A 48 -5.74 -0.36 8.67
C GLY A 48 -6.13 -1.65 9.37
N VAL A 49 -6.61 -2.67 8.65
CA VAL A 49 -7.08 -3.92 9.28
C VAL A 49 -6.01 -4.53 10.19
N LEU A 50 -6.42 -4.92 11.39
CA LEU A 50 -5.55 -5.55 12.38
C LEU A 50 -5.53 -7.07 12.21
N SER A 51 -4.33 -7.63 12.27
CA SER A 51 -4.08 -9.06 12.39
C SER A 51 -3.31 -9.33 13.67
N TYR A 52 -3.74 -10.35 14.42
CA TYR A 52 -3.04 -10.78 15.64
C TYR A 52 -1.59 -11.22 15.36
N THR A 53 -1.32 -11.74 14.17
CA THR A 53 0.01 -12.27 13.81
C THR A 53 0.85 -11.31 12.98
N LEU A 54 0.22 -10.38 12.25
CA LEU A 54 0.93 -9.49 11.32
C LEU A 54 0.96 -8.03 11.76
N GLY A 55 0.18 -7.65 12.78
CA GLY A 55 0.00 -6.27 13.21
C GLY A 55 -1.05 -5.55 12.38
N ALA A 56 -0.94 -4.22 12.26
CA ALA A 56 -1.81 -3.42 11.39
C ALA A 56 -1.33 -3.49 9.93
N GLN A 57 -2.24 -3.31 8.99
CA GLN A 57 -1.87 -2.95 7.62
C GLN A 57 -1.21 -1.58 7.63
N SER A 58 0.04 -1.52 7.19
CA SER A 58 0.91 -0.35 7.38
C SER A 58 1.93 -0.16 6.25
N CYS A 59 1.84 -0.99 5.21
CA CYS A 59 2.57 -0.85 3.97
C CYS A 59 1.61 -0.67 2.81
N VAL A 60 1.99 0.04 1.75
CA VAL A 60 1.06 0.33 0.65
C VAL A 60 1.43 -0.46 -0.59
N HIS A 61 0.46 -1.15 -1.16
CA HIS A 61 0.62 -1.86 -2.42
C HIS A 61 -0.16 -1.18 -3.54
N GLN A 62 0.42 -1.18 -4.74
CA GLN A 62 -0.32 -0.80 -5.95
C GLN A 62 -0.83 -2.05 -6.67
N PHE A 63 -2.13 -2.06 -6.90
CA PHE A 63 -2.78 -3.18 -7.57
C PHE A 63 -2.78 -2.98 -9.08
N VAL A 64 -1.96 -3.76 -9.77
CA VAL A 64 -1.84 -3.73 -11.22
C VAL A 64 -2.50 -4.97 -11.82
N PHE A 65 -3.56 -4.74 -12.59
CA PHE A 65 -4.31 -5.78 -13.28
C PHE A 65 -4.10 -5.69 -14.80
N PRO A 66 -4.08 -6.83 -15.53
CA PRO A 66 -3.92 -6.80 -16.98
C PRO A 66 -5.12 -6.16 -17.70
N SER A 67 -6.32 -6.29 -17.12
CA SER A 67 -7.51 -5.54 -17.52
C SER A 67 -7.69 -4.36 -16.56
N GLY A 68 -8.28 -3.26 -17.02
CA GLY A 68 -8.58 -2.08 -16.19
C GLY A 68 -9.63 -2.32 -15.10
N THR A 69 -9.93 -3.57 -14.76
CA THR A 69 -10.98 -4.00 -13.83
C THR A 69 -10.38 -4.70 -12.61
N THR A 70 -11.25 -5.01 -11.65
CA THR A 70 -10.87 -5.73 -10.42
C THR A 70 -10.53 -7.21 -10.65
N HIS A 71 -9.79 -7.80 -9.71
CA HIS A 71 -9.48 -9.23 -9.65
C HIS A 71 -10.38 -9.90 -8.59
N PRO A 72 -10.87 -11.16 -8.77
CA PRO A 72 -11.82 -11.80 -7.84
C PRO A 72 -11.36 -11.86 -6.38
N ARG A 73 -10.06 -11.99 -6.13
CA ARG A 73 -9.48 -11.95 -4.77
C ARG A 73 -9.53 -10.57 -4.11
N TRP A 74 -9.50 -9.51 -4.90
CA TRP A 74 -9.37 -8.12 -4.45
C TRP A 74 -10.54 -7.28 -4.99
N PRO A 75 -11.79 -7.69 -4.73
CA PRO A 75 -12.96 -7.10 -5.36
C PRO A 75 -13.07 -5.61 -5.02
N GLY A 76 -13.43 -4.80 -6.00
CA GLY A 76 -13.62 -3.35 -5.82
C GLY A 76 -12.34 -2.51 -5.94
N ILE A 77 -11.16 -3.14 -6.04
CA ILE A 77 -9.92 -2.44 -6.39
C ILE A 77 -9.79 -2.40 -7.91
N MET A 78 -9.67 -1.20 -8.48
CA MET A 78 -9.42 -0.99 -9.91
C MET A 78 -7.93 -0.91 -10.20
N HIS A 79 -7.55 -1.09 -11.47
CA HIS A 79 -6.17 -1.02 -11.91
C HIS A 79 -5.50 0.30 -11.47
N GLY A 80 -4.31 0.17 -10.89
CA GLY A 80 -3.47 1.30 -10.47
C GLY A 80 -3.81 1.87 -9.09
N GLN A 81 -4.89 1.39 -8.45
CA GLN A 81 -5.29 1.86 -7.14
C GLN A 81 -4.41 1.31 -6.00
N LEU A 82 -4.36 2.09 -4.93
CA LEU A 82 -3.64 1.78 -3.70
C LEU A 82 -4.53 1.12 -2.66
N ASP A 83 -3.90 0.29 -1.85
CA ASP A 83 -4.48 -0.39 -0.70
C ASP A 83 -3.38 -0.60 0.35
N ASP A 84 -3.72 -0.44 1.63
CA ASP A 84 -2.79 -0.74 2.71
C ASP A 84 -2.82 -2.22 3.03
N GLN A 85 -1.64 -2.76 3.24
CA GLN A 85 -1.37 -4.17 3.40
C GLN A 85 -0.42 -4.41 4.54
N TYR A 86 -0.44 -5.65 5.03
CA TYR A 86 0.57 -6.10 5.96
C TYR A 86 1.92 -6.03 5.26
N CYS A 87 2.92 -5.43 5.89
CA CYS A 87 4.25 -5.30 5.31
C CYS A 87 4.90 -6.65 4.96
N GLN A 88 4.44 -7.71 5.61
CA GLN A 88 4.87 -9.09 5.39
C GLN A 88 4.20 -9.72 4.16
N GLU A 89 3.11 -9.14 3.63
CA GLU A 89 2.30 -9.70 2.55
C GLU A 89 3.12 -9.91 1.26
N GLY A 90 4.21 -9.16 1.06
CA GLY A 90 5.22 -9.37 0.01
C GLY A 90 5.79 -10.76 -0.10
N ARG A 91 5.78 -11.50 1.01
CA ARG A 91 6.32 -12.86 1.12
C ARG A 91 5.23 -13.92 1.25
N ILE A 92 3.96 -13.52 1.33
CA ILE A 92 2.84 -14.42 1.61
C ILE A 92 2.09 -14.71 0.32
N ASN A 93 1.42 -13.71 -0.27
CA ASN A 93 0.52 -13.97 -1.40
C ASN A 93 0.25 -12.74 -2.32
N PRO A 94 0.73 -12.76 -3.57
CA PRO A 94 1.76 -13.67 -4.08
C PRO A 94 3.06 -13.47 -3.29
N ASN A 95 3.81 -14.54 -3.04
CA ASN A 95 5.12 -14.48 -2.37
C ASN A 95 6.25 -13.85 -3.23
N ARG A 96 5.87 -13.20 -4.32
CA ARG A 96 6.71 -12.48 -5.26
C ARG A 96 5.90 -11.29 -5.77
N LYS A 97 6.10 -10.13 -5.15
CA LYS A 97 5.57 -8.86 -5.62
C LYS A 97 6.67 -8.13 -6.39
N MET A 98 6.26 -7.38 -7.41
CA MET A 98 7.19 -6.49 -8.12
C MET A 98 7.46 -5.28 -7.24
N TYR A 99 8.59 -4.58 -7.40
CA TYR A 99 8.84 -3.29 -6.75
C TYR A 99 9.31 -2.25 -7.76
N ALA A 100 8.79 -1.04 -7.68
CA ALA A 100 9.40 0.12 -8.34
C ALA A 100 10.61 0.60 -7.51
N CYS A 101 11.44 1.51 -8.03
CA CYS A 101 12.45 2.23 -7.25
C CYS A 101 12.33 3.70 -7.62
N GLY A 102 12.27 4.58 -6.62
CA GLY A 102 12.34 6.02 -6.86
C GLY A 102 13.70 6.37 -7.47
N LYS A 103 13.70 7.26 -8.47
CA LYS A 103 14.93 7.84 -9.03
C LYS A 103 14.93 9.33 -8.76
N LEU A 104 16.08 9.87 -8.36
CA LEU A 104 16.27 11.31 -8.26
C LEU A 104 16.04 11.98 -9.62
N ALA A 105 15.26 13.05 -9.63
CA ALA A 105 15.19 13.93 -10.78
C ALA A 105 16.57 14.59 -10.96
N THR A 106 17.25 14.27 -12.06
CA THR A 106 18.53 14.87 -12.49
C THR A 106 18.28 15.86 -13.59
#